data_AF-A0A369J3Y5-F1
#
_entry.id   AF-A0A369J3Y5-F1
#
_cell.length_a   1.000
_cell.length_b   1.000
_cell.length_c   1.000
_cell.angle_alpha   90.00
_cell.angle_beta   90.00
_cell.angle_gamma   90.00
#
_symmetry.space_group_name_H-M   'P 1'
#
loop_
_entity.id
_entity.type
_entity.pdbx_description
1 polymer ?
#
loop_
_entity_poly.entity_id
_entity_poly.type
_entity_poly.pdbx_seq_one_letter_code
_entity_poly.pdbx_strand_id
1 'polypeptide(L)'
;MRIWRQIRRIATDSSPSPPRAPTKSQKAMSGKYIVVFKDSATTEQIDQYVEKVNSNGGEVANRYDAVLKGFAATIPDHFLASLQGDDIIDYIEPDSIVTTQ
;
A
#
# COMPACT_ATOMS: atom_id res chain seq x y z
N MET A 1 -4.90 -73.34 -24.07
CA MET A 1 -5.00 -72.75 -22.71
C MET A 1 -5.69 -71.40 -22.81
N ARG A 2 -6.86 -71.25 -22.17
CA ARG A 2 -7.61 -69.99 -22.05
C ARG A 2 -7.10 -69.28 -20.80
N ILE A 3 -6.62 -68.04 -20.93
CA ILE A 3 -6.21 -67.22 -19.79
C ILE A 3 -7.15 -66.01 -19.71
N TRP A 4 -7.98 -66.01 -18.68
CA TRP A 4 -8.77 -64.88 -18.22
C TRP A 4 -7.92 -64.04 -17.25
N ARG A 5 -7.71 -62.74 -17.51
CA ARG A 5 -7.30 -61.71 -16.52
C ARG A 5 -7.79 -60.35 -17.03
N GLN A 6 -8.89 -59.80 -16.50
CA GLN A 6 -9.04 -59.00 -15.29
C GLN A 6 -8.94 -57.48 -15.55
N ILE A 7 -10.08 -56.82 -15.39
CA ILE A 7 -10.33 -55.37 -15.40
C ILE A 7 -9.94 -54.76 -14.05
N ARG A 8 -9.08 -53.72 -14.03
CA ARG A 8 -9.04 -52.58 -13.08
C ARG A 8 -8.31 -51.42 -13.78
N ARG A 9 -9.03 -50.40 -14.26
CA ARG A 9 -9.37 -49.12 -13.61
C ARG A 9 -8.19 -48.15 -13.44
N ILE A 10 -8.44 -46.96 -14.00
CA ILE A 10 -7.99 -45.59 -13.68
C ILE A 10 -6.51 -45.24 -13.87
N ALA A 11 -6.26 -44.56 -14.99
CA ALA A 11 -5.04 -43.83 -15.26
C ALA A 11 -4.92 -42.63 -14.29
N THR A 12 -3.79 -42.63 -13.58
CA THR A 12 -2.96 -41.46 -13.27
C THR A 12 -3.67 -40.22 -12.72
N ASP A 13 -3.65 -40.16 -11.40
CA ASP A 13 -3.77 -39.00 -10.54
C ASP A 13 -3.14 -37.72 -11.13
N SER A 14 -3.99 -36.73 -11.37
CA SER A 14 -3.61 -35.34 -11.60
C SER A 14 -2.98 -34.81 -10.32
N SER A 15 -1.66 -34.66 -10.27
CA SER A 15 -1.01 -33.84 -9.24
C SER A 15 -1.17 -32.36 -9.62
N PRO A 16 -2.06 -31.56 -8.97
CA PRO A 16 -1.92 -30.13 -9.07
C PRO A 16 -0.63 -29.74 -8.34
N SER A 17 0.28 -29.07 -9.07
CA SER A 17 1.38 -28.34 -8.43
C SER A 17 0.80 -27.53 -7.27
N PRO A 18 1.39 -27.57 -6.05
CA PRO A 18 0.90 -26.74 -4.97
C PRO A 18 0.92 -25.28 -5.44
N PRO A 19 -0.18 -24.51 -5.32
CA PRO A 19 -0.09 -23.08 -5.48
C PRO A 19 0.99 -22.60 -4.50
N ARG A 20 1.97 -21.86 -5.04
CA ARG A 20 3.05 -21.22 -4.26
C ARG A 20 2.49 -20.76 -2.91
N ALA A 21 3.15 -21.16 -1.83
CA ALA A 21 2.86 -20.71 -0.48
C ALA A 21 2.52 -19.20 -0.49
N PRO A 22 1.57 -18.72 0.33
CA PRO A 22 1.35 -17.30 0.47
C PRO A 22 2.69 -16.69 0.86
N THR A 23 3.28 -15.96 -0.10
CA THR A 23 4.43 -15.12 0.15
C THR A 23 4.01 -14.24 1.32
N LYS A 24 4.75 -14.31 2.44
CA LYS A 24 4.62 -13.49 3.66
C LYS A 24 3.72 -12.32 3.38
N SER A 25 2.55 -12.24 4.05
CA SER A 25 1.62 -11.13 3.99
C SER A 25 2.39 -9.89 3.59
N GLN A 26 2.28 -9.51 2.31
CA GLN A 26 2.70 -8.20 1.86
C GLN A 26 1.76 -7.30 2.63
N LYS A 27 2.11 -7.01 3.88
CA LYS A 27 1.68 -5.82 4.57
C LYS A 27 2.02 -4.77 3.52
N ALA A 28 1.02 -4.31 2.79
CA ALA A 28 1.19 -3.21 1.86
C ALA A 28 1.93 -2.18 2.70
N MET A 29 3.20 -1.99 2.41
CA MET A 29 4.08 -1.28 3.32
C MET A 29 3.48 0.11 3.37
N SER A 30 2.91 0.45 4.52
CA SER A 30 2.22 1.71 4.75
C SER A 30 2.92 2.32 5.94
N GLY A 31 3.50 3.48 5.69
CA GLY A 31 4.17 4.30 6.69
C GLY A 31 3.25 5.45 7.09
N LYS A 32 3.49 6.01 8.26
CA LYS A 32 2.97 7.33 8.61
C LYS A 32 3.94 8.35 8.04
N TYR A 33 3.42 9.31 7.30
CA TYR A 33 4.19 10.35 6.67
C TYR A 33 3.54 11.70 6.92
N ILE A 34 4.37 12.72 7.02
CA ILE A 34 3.95 14.12 7.02
C ILE A 34 4.25 14.65 5.62
N VAL A 35 3.18 14.98 4.89
CA VAL A 35 3.27 15.61 3.57
C VAL A 35 3.16 17.11 3.78
N VAL A 36 4.20 17.83 3.36
CA VAL A 36 4.26 19.29 3.41
C VAL A 36 4.17 19.82 1.99
N PHE A 37 3.23 20.74 1.78
CA PHE A 37 3.01 21.41 0.51
C PHE A 37 3.71 22.76 0.48
N LYS A 38 4.02 23.23 -0.72
CA LYS A 38 4.54 24.58 -0.93
C LYS A 38 3.51 25.63 -0.53
N ASP A 39 3.98 26.83 -0.19
CA ASP A 39 3.10 27.96 0.19
C ASP A 39 2.09 28.35 -0.89
N SER A 40 2.41 28.07 -2.17
CA SER A 40 1.53 28.30 -3.31
C SER A 40 0.35 27.32 -3.37
N ALA A 41 0.37 26.23 -2.62
CA ALA A 41 -0.72 25.25 -2.59
C ALA A 41 -1.99 25.86 -2.00
N THR A 42 -3.13 25.68 -2.66
CA THR A 42 -4.42 26.10 -2.12
C THR A 42 -5.01 25.02 -1.23
N THR A 43 -5.92 25.41 -0.34
CA THR A 43 -6.62 24.48 0.56
C THR A 43 -7.36 23.40 -0.23
N GLU A 44 -7.98 23.78 -1.36
CA GLU A 44 -8.69 22.86 -2.25
C GLU A 44 -7.77 21.82 -2.88
N GLN A 45 -6.54 22.21 -3.24
CA GLN A 45 -5.55 21.26 -3.75
C GLN A 45 -5.18 20.25 -2.66
N ILE A 46 -4.93 20.73 -1.44
CA ILE A 46 -4.63 19.86 -0.29
C ILE A 46 -5.80 18.88 -0.03
N ASP A 47 -7.04 19.35 -0.10
CA ASP A 47 -8.24 18.51 0.03
C ASP A 47 -8.30 17.42 -1.03
N GLN A 48 -7.95 17.73 -2.28
CA GLN A 48 -7.86 16.72 -3.34
C GLN A 48 -6.78 15.67 -3.03
N TYR A 49 -5.64 16.04 -2.44
CA TYR A 49 -4.63 15.06 -2.02
C TYR A 49 -5.12 14.20 -0.86
N VAL A 50 -5.85 14.78 0.10
CA VAL A 50 -6.47 14.04 1.20
C VAL A 50 -7.43 12.97 0.64
N GLU A 51 -8.30 13.34 -0.29
CA GLU A 51 -9.21 12.42 -0.96
C GLU A 51 -8.47 11.34 -1.76
N LYS A 52 -7.40 11.72 -2.48
CA LYS A 52 -6.56 10.75 -3.21
C LYS A 52 -5.90 9.76 -2.27
N VAL A 53 -5.32 10.22 -1.15
CA VAL A 53 -4.69 9.34 -0.15
C VAL A 53 -5.73 8.35 0.38
N ASN A 54 -6.90 8.83 0.78
CA ASN A 54 -7.99 7.99 1.28
C ASN A 54 -8.47 6.98 0.22
N SER A 55 -8.58 7.40 -1.04
CA SER A 55 -9.02 6.55 -2.15
C SER A 55 -7.99 5.47 -2.53
N ASN A 56 -6.70 5.71 -2.28
CA ASN A 56 -5.62 4.75 -2.51
C ASN A 56 -5.37 3.82 -1.29
N GLY A 57 -6.24 3.86 -0.28
CA GLY A 57 -6.13 3.04 0.92
C GLY A 57 -5.16 3.59 1.98
N GLY A 58 -4.82 4.88 1.88
CA GLY A 58 -4.22 5.64 2.96
C GLY A 58 -5.28 6.23 3.90
N GLU A 59 -4.81 6.87 4.96
CA GLU A 59 -5.69 7.50 5.96
C GLU A 59 -5.04 8.78 6.47
N VAL A 60 -5.72 9.91 6.34
CA VAL A 60 -5.24 11.18 6.90
C VAL A 60 -5.53 11.25 8.39
N ALA A 61 -4.48 11.37 9.20
CA ALA A 61 -4.56 11.40 10.67
C ALA A 61 -4.70 12.83 11.20
N ASN A 62 -3.91 13.78 10.68
CA ASN A 62 -3.94 15.19 11.11
C ASN A 62 -3.74 16.10 9.91
N ARG A 63 -4.43 17.26 9.90
CA ARG A 63 -4.21 18.32 8.92
C ARG A 63 -3.57 19.53 9.59
N TYR A 64 -2.66 20.17 8.87
CA TYR A 64 -1.99 21.40 9.27
C TYR A 64 -2.36 22.49 8.28
N ASP A 65 -3.03 23.54 8.77
CA ASP A 65 -3.47 24.68 7.96
C ASP A 65 -2.94 26.03 8.49
N ALA A 66 -2.50 26.08 9.75
CA ALA A 66 -2.21 27.35 10.45
C ALA A 66 -0.77 27.85 10.27
N VAL A 67 0.23 26.96 10.41
CA VAL A 67 1.66 27.32 10.40
C VAL A 67 2.41 26.69 9.24
N LEU A 68 1.97 25.52 8.80
CA LEU A 68 2.50 24.80 7.65
C LEU A 68 1.31 24.23 6.87
N LYS A 69 1.37 24.26 5.54
CA LYS A 69 0.36 23.66 4.67
C LYS A 69 0.71 22.19 4.49
N GLY A 70 0.00 21.31 5.17
CA GLY A 70 0.37 19.89 5.17
C GLY A 70 -0.64 18.99 5.83
N PHE A 71 -0.38 17.70 5.78
CA PHE A 71 -1.12 16.73 6.57
C PHE A 71 -0.24 15.54 6.94
N ALA A 72 -0.50 14.96 8.11
CA ALA A 72 0.03 13.66 8.50
C ALA A 72 -0.97 12.60 8.05
N ALA A 73 -0.50 11.63 7.27
CA ALA A 73 -1.31 10.52 6.80
C ALA A 73 -0.54 9.21 6.83
N THR A 74 -1.27 8.12 7.00
CA THR A 74 -0.80 6.78 6.66
C THR A 74 -0.85 6.66 5.15
N ILE A 75 0.30 6.55 4.49
CA ILE A 75 0.39 6.48 3.03
C ILE A 75 0.97 5.12 2.65
N PRO A 76 0.31 4.40 1.72
CA PRO A 76 0.88 3.19 1.14
C PRO A 76 2.12 3.52 0.28
N ASP A 77 3.16 2.70 0.36
CA ASP A 77 4.43 2.90 -0.36
C ASP A 77 4.24 3.01 -1.88
N HIS A 78 3.24 2.32 -2.44
CA HIS A 78 2.91 2.40 -3.87
C HIS A 78 2.38 3.78 -4.28
N PHE A 79 1.72 4.49 -3.37
CA PHE A 79 1.18 5.83 -3.61
C PHE A 79 2.19 6.92 -3.23
N LEU A 80 3.09 6.64 -2.28
CA LEU A 80 4.16 7.55 -1.89
C LEU A 80 5.04 7.97 -3.08
N ALA A 81 5.40 7.02 -3.95
CA ALA A 81 6.19 7.32 -5.15
C ALA A 81 5.47 8.30 -6.09
N SER A 82 4.14 8.23 -6.18
CA SER A 82 3.32 9.16 -6.98
C SER A 82 3.30 10.56 -6.38
N LEU A 83 3.32 10.68 -5.05
CA LEU A 83 3.36 11.96 -4.35
C LEU A 83 4.73 12.64 -4.44
N GLN A 84 5.82 11.87 -4.39
CA GLN A 84 7.18 12.44 -4.51
C GLN A 84 7.46 13.10 -5.88
N GLY A 85 6.69 12.76 -6.91
CA GLY A 85 6.82 13.35 -8.24
C GLY A 85 6.00 14.63 -8.46
N ASP A 86 5.28 15.10 -7.44
CA ASP A 86 4.35 16.23 -7.59
C ASP A 86 5.01 17.57 -7.23
N ASP A 87 4.93 18.54 -8.15
CA ASP A 87 5.57 19.85 -7.99
C ASP A 87 4.94 20.70 -6.88
N ILE A 88 3.72 20.39 -6.44
CA ILE A 88 3.05 21.12 -5.35
C ILE A 88 3.55 20.71 -3.96
N ILE A 89 4.14 19.51 -3.87
CA ILE A 89 4.68 18.98 -2.63
C ILE A 89 6.07 19.57 -2.43
N ASP A 90 6.32 20.12 -1.25
CA ASP A 90 7.64 20.65 -0.89
C ASP A 90 8.54 19.49 -0.46
N TYR A 91 8.07 18.69 0.48
CA TYR A 91 8.75 17.47 0.93
C TYR A 91 7.82 16.52 1.69
N ILE A 92 8.25 15.26 1.83
CA ILE A 92 7.53 14.21 2.56
C ILE A 92 8.49 13.60 3.57
N GLU A 93 8.12 13.59 4.85
CA GLU A 93 8.92 13.00 5.92
C GLU A 93 8.22 11.80 6.57
N PRO A 94 8.96 10.73 6.90
CA PRO A 94 8.42 9.63 7.70
C PRO A 94 8.21 10.06 9.16
N ASP A 95 6.98 9.88 9.65
CA ASP A 95 6.62 10.14 11.05
C ASP A 95 7.25 9.08 11.96
N SER A 96 8.05 9.52 12.94
CA SER A 96 8.84 8.67 13.82
C SER A 96 8.51 8.95 15.28
N ILE A 97 8.38 7.89 16.08
CA ILE A 97 8.18 8.01 17.52
C ILE A 97 9.47 8.55 18.18
N VAL A 98 9.36 9.67 18.89
CA VAL A 98 10.44 10.18 19.74
C VAL A 98 10.31 9.52 21.11
N THR A 99 11.25 8.65 21.48
CA THR A 99 11.35 8.11 22.84
C THR A 99 12.26 8.99 23.69
N THR A 100 11.72 9.56 24.77
CA THR A 100 12.52 10.22 25.81
C THR A 100 13.11 9.17 26.76
N GLN A 101 14.40 9.29 27.06
CA GLN A 101 15.13 8.41 27.99
C GLN A 101 15.16 8.99 29.40
#